data_AF-A0A2V7ILV5-F1
#
_entry.id   AF-A0A2V7ILV5-F1
#
_cell.length_a   1.000
_cell.length_b   1.000
_cell.length_c   1.000
_cell.angle_alpha   90.00
_cell.angle_beta   90.00
_cell.angle_gamma   90.00
#
_symmetry.space_group_name_H-M   'P 1'
#
loop_
_entity.id
_entity.type
_entity.pdbx_description
1 polymer ?
#
loop_
_entity_poly.entity_id
_entity_poly.type
_entity_poly.pdbx_seq_one_letter_code
_entity_poly.pdbx_strand_id
1 'polypeptide(L)'
;MSYGDVVAHLIKEGNNYLCSAASGMKQPDVDKFAGTDPKDKLVAGLKASFKFCETALAQIQDAQLGDSIDFFGGRKVTKGMAGLITVADWADHYSQMAIYLRLNQLLPPTAKKASD
;
A
#
# COMPACT_ATOMS: atom_id res chain seq x y z
N MET A 1 12.73 -1.37 8.86
CA MET A 1 11.80 -0.22 8.89
C MET A 1 11.21 -0.12 10.28
N SER A 2 11.16 1.07 10.87
CA SER A 2 10.32 1.30 12.07
C SER A 2 8.83 1.20 11.71
N TYR A 3 7.93 1.18 12.71
CA TYR A 3 6.49 1.17 12.44
C TYR A 3 6.05 2.37 11.57
N GLY A 4 6.58 3.56 11.84
CA GLY A 4 6.32 4.74 11.03
C GLY A 4 6.90 4.63 9.62
N ASP A 5 8.10 4.02 9.46
CA ASP A 5 8.69 3.83 8.14
C ASP A 5 7.87 2.87 7.28
N VAL A 6 7.26 1.84 7.87
CA VAL A 6 6.32 0.96 7.16
C VAL A 6 5.12 1.75 6.66
N VAL A 7 4.58 2.68 7.46
CA VAL A 7 3.48 3.54 7.03
C VAL A 7 3.91 4.48 5.90
N ALA A 8 5.07 5.13 6.01
CA ALA A 8 5.60 5.99 4.96
C ALA A 8 5.85 5.20 3.65
N HIS A 9 6.33 3.96 3.76
CA HIS A 9 6.52 3.05 2.64
C HIS A 9 5.19 2.69 1.96
N LEU A 10 4.18 2.28 2.74
CA LEU A 10 2.84 1.98 2.22
C LEU A 10 2.21 3.18 1.52
N ILE A 11 2.44 4.42 1.99
CA ILE A 11 1.91 5.61 1.32
C ILE A 11 2.49 5.74 -0.10
N LYS A 12 3.81 5.69 -0.23
CA LYS A 12 4.50 6.04 -1.47
C LYS A 12 4.69 4.84 -2.39
N GLU A 13 5.38 3.82 -1.93
CA GLU A 13 5.68 2.64 -2.73
C GLU A 13 4.50 1.66 -2.77
N GLY A 14 3.91 1.33 -1.62
CA GLY A 14 2.86 0.30 -1.53
C GLY A 14 1.55 0.69 -2.22
N ASN A 15 1.08 1.92 -2.03
CA ASN A 15 -0.20 2.38 -2.58
C ASN A 15 0.00 3.23 -3.84
N ASN A 16 0.59 4.42 -3.68
CA ASN A 16 0.66 5.40 -4.76
C ASN A 16 1.37 4.84 -6.00
N TYR A 17 2.52 4.18 -5.84
CA TYR A 17 3.23 3.56 -6.96
C TYR A 17 2.55 2.29 -7.48
N LEU A 18 2.26 1.28 -6.64
CA LEU A 18 1.75 0.00 -7.14
C LEU A 18 0.35 0.13 -7.77
N CYS A 19 -0.55 0.92 -7.19
CA CYS A 19 -1.87 1.17 -7.78
C CYS A 19 -1.79 2.02 -9.05
N SER A 20 -0.81 2.95 -9.14
CA SER A 20 -0.50 3.69 -10.37
C SER A 20 -0.02 2.73 -11.47
N ALA A 21 0.90 1.83 -11.16
CA ALA A 21 1.41 0.84 -12.09
C ALA A 21 0.29 -0.10 -12.58
N ALA A 22 -0.51 -0.66 -11.67
CA ALA A 22 -1.59 -1.59 -12.01
C ALA A 22 -2.68 -0.94 -12.88
N SER A 23 -3.02 0.32 -12.64
CA SER A 23 -4.08 1.02 -13.39
C SER A 23 -3.57 1.73 -14.66
N GLY A 24 -2.33 2.21 -14.66
CA GLY A 24 -1.80 3.18 -15.61
C GLY A 24 -2.12 4.64 -15.24
N MET A 25 -2.81 4.89 -14.12
CA MET A 25 -3.07 6.24 -13.62
C MET A 25 -1.76 6.87 -13.14
N LYS A 26 -1.55 8.16 -13.38
CA LYS A 26 -0.37 8.86 -12.85
C LYS A 26 -0.39 8.85 -11.32
N GLN A 27 0.76 8.56 -10.71
CA GLN A 27 0.94 8.66 -9.27
C GLN A 27 0.61 10.09 -8.78
N PRO A 28 -0.09 10.24 -7.63
CA PRO A 28 -0.27 11.53 -6.98
C PRO A 28 1.08 12.18 -6.64
N ASP A 29 1.16 13.49 -6.84
CA ASP A 29 2.25 14.31 -6.32
C ASP A 29 1.90 14.70 -4.88
N VAL A 30 2.53 14.03 -3.92
CA VAL A 30 2.29 14.21 -2.49
C VAL A 30 3.61 14.49 -1.80
N ASP A 31 3.53 15.21 -0.66
CA ASP A 31 4.69 15.46 0.17
C ASP A 31 5.42 14.17 0.55
N LYS A 32 6.73 14.28 0.74
CA LYS A 32 7.53 13.18 1.25
C LYS A 32 7.12 12.90 2.71
N PHE A 33 6.82 11.64 2.98
CA PHE A 33 6.59 11.13 4.33
C PHE A 33 7.87 10.49 4.87
N ALA A 34 8.14 10.69 6.16
CA ALA A 34 9.19 10.01 6.92
C ALA A 34 8.57 9.24 8.08
N GLY A 35 9.15 8.12 8.50
CA GLY A 35 8.60 7.35 9.62
C GLY A 35 8.63 8.08 10.97
N THR A 36 9.40 9.17 11.06
CA THR A 36 9.45 10.07 12.21
C THR A 36 8.42 11.19 12.16
N ASP A 37 7.62 11.28 11.10
CA ASP A 37 6.54 12.27 11.01
C ASP A 37 5.48 12.06 12.10
N PRO A 38 4.75 13.13 12.47
CA PRO A 38 3.61 13.01 13.37
C PRO A 38 2.60 11.95 12.92
N LYS A 39 2.04 11.20 13.89
CA LYS A 39 1.12 10.09 13.63
C LYS A 39 -0.10 10.52 12.82
N ASP A 40 -0.66 11.68 13.13
CA ASP A 40 -1.81 12.27 12.42
C ASP A 40 -1.48 12.56 10.95
N LYS A 41 -0.29 13.10 10.66
CA LYS A 41 0.21 13.28 9.28
C LYS A 41 0.31 11.94 8.55
N LEU A 42 0.95 10.94 9.17
CA LEU A 42 1.11 9.60 8.57
C LEU A 42 -0.25 8.92 8.32
N VAL A 43 -1.18 9.01 9.28
CA VAL A 43 -2.53 8.43 9.14
C VAL A 43 -3.32 9.14 8.03
N ALA A 44 -3.24 10.47 7.93
CA ALA A 44 -3.90 11.22 6.87
C ALA A 44 -3.34 10.84 5.49
N GLY A 45 -2.01 10.76 5.35
CA GLY A 45 -1.34 10.32 4.12
C GLY A 45 -1.74 8.90 3.72
N LEU A 46 -1.76 7.96 4.68
CA LEU A 46 -2.14 6.57 4.42
C LEU A 46 -3.59 6.45 3.95
N LYS A 47 -4.52 7.19 4.56
CA LYS A 47 -5.92 7.22 4.11
C LYS A 47 -6.05 7.79 2.70
N ALA A 48 -5.31 8.86 2.39
CA ALA A 48 -5.31 9.45 1.06
C ALA A 48 -4.78 8.47 0.00
N SER A 49 -3.73 7.71 0.30
CA SER A 49 -3.17 6.73 -0.65
C SER A 49 -4.09 5.54 -0.89
N PHE A 50 -4.84 5.07 0.13
CA PHE A 50 -5.89 4.06 -0.07
C PHE A 50 -7.04 4.58 -0.94
N LYS A 51 -7.49 5.82 -0.72
CA LYS A 51 -8.52 6.44 -1.58
C LYS A 51 -8.06 6.58 -3.04
N PHE A 52 -6.78 6.87 -3.25
CA PHE A 52 -6.19 6.84 -4.58
C PHE A 52 -6.26 5.42 -5.18
N CYS A 53 -5.85 4.39 -4.43
CA CYS A 53 -5.95 3.00 -4.88
C CYS A 53 -7.38 2.59 -5.24
N GLU A 54 -8.39 2.96 -4.44
CA GLU A 54 -9.80 2.72 -4.77
C GLU A 54 -10.16 3.30 -6.15
N THR A 55 -9.73 4.54 -6.42
CA THR A 55 -10.00 5.22 -7.69
C THR A 55 -9.22 4.59 -8.85
N ALA A 56 -7.95 4.27 -8.64
CA ALA A 56 -7.06 3.70 -9.64
C ALA A 56 -7.50 2.30 -10.06
N LEU A 57 -7.79 1.43 -9.09
CA LEU A 57 -8.18 0.05 -9.35
C LEU A 57 -9.59 -0.05 -9.95
N ALA A 58 -10.51 0.84 -9.58
CA ALA A 58 -11.86 0.87 -10.16
C ALA A 58 -11.90 1.19 -11.67
N GLN A 59 -10.81 1.72 -12.24
CA GLN A 59 -10.71 2.01 -13.67
C GLN A 59 -10.14 0.85 -14.50
N ILE A 60 -9.66 -0.21 -13.85
CA ILE A 60 -9.10 -1.38 -14.55
C ILE A 60 -10.23 -2.19 -15.15
N GLN A 61 -10.14 -2.45 -16.45
CA GLN A 61 -11.04 -3.37 -17.15
C GLN A 61 -10.40 -4.75 -17.27
N ASP A 62 -11.21 -5.81 -17.21
CA ASP A 62 -10.74 -7.20 -17.30
C ASP A 62 -9.88 -7.46 -18.56
N ALA A 63 -10.27 -6.86 -19.69
CA ALA A 63 -9.54 -6.97 -20.95
C ALA A 63 -8.09 -6.44 -20.88
N GLN A 64 -7.79 -5.56 -19.91
CA GLN A 64 -6.48 -4.93 -19.73
C GLN A 64 -5.58 -5.71 -18.76
N LEU A 65 -6.09 -6.74 -18.06
CA LEU A 65 -5.31 -7.46 -17.05
C LEU A 65 -4.06 -8.14 -17.64
N GLY A 66 -4.09 -8.49 -18.93
CA GLY A 66 -2.96 -9.05 -19.67
C GLY A 66 -1.97 -8.01 -20.22
N ASP A 67 -2.29 -6.72 -20.16
CA ASP A 67 -1.44 -5.66 -20.73
C ASP A 67 -0.10 -5.60 -20.01
N SER A 68 0.98 -5.59 -20.78
CA SER A 68 2.34 -5.45 -20.25
C SER A 68 2.63 -4.00 -19.86
N ILE A 69 3.10 -3.80 -18.65
CA ILE A 69 3.53 -2.50 -18.10
C ILE A 69 5.00 -2.55 -17.69
N ASP A 70 5.65 -1.39 -17.69
CA ASP A 70 6.96 -1.23 -17.06
C ASP A 70 6.81 -1.22 -15.54
N PHE A 71 7.73 -1.90 -14.85
CA PHE A 71 7.67 -2.15 -13.42
C PHE A 71 9.06 -2.04 -12.78
N PHE A 72 9.12 -2.23 -11.46
CA PHE A 72 10.34 -2.10 -10.68
C PHE A 72 11.50 -2.94 -11.24
N GLY A 73 12.71 -2.36 -11.21
CA GLY A 73 13.94 -3.03 -11.64
C GLY A 73 14.07 -3.23 -13.15
N GLY A 74 13.36 -2.44 -13.96
CA GLY A 74 13.38 -2.55 -15.42
C GLY A 74 12.64 -3.78 -15.96
N ARG A 75 11.82 -4.42 -15.11
CA ARG A 75 11.04 -5.59 -15.48
C ARG A 75 9.73 -5.17 -16.11
N LYS A 76 9.21 -6.02 -16.99
CA LYS A 76 7.83 -5.93 -17.46
C LYS A 76 6.98 -6.96 -16.73
N VAL A 77 5.80 -6.54 -16.29
CA VAL A 77 4.77 -7.41 -15.70
C VAL A 77 3.42 -7.11 -16.34
N THR A 78 2.43 -7.97 -16.16
CA THR A 78 1.06 -7.64 -16.57
C THR A 78 0.38 -6.75 -15.53
N LYS A 79 -0.63 -5.97 -15.93
CA LYS A 79 -1.46 -5.20 -14.97
C LYS A 79 -2.06 -6.07 -13.88
N GLY A 80 -2.53 -7.28 -14.23
CA GLY A 80 -3.05 -8.24 -13.26
C GLY A 80 -1.99 -8.68 -12.25
N MET A 81 -0.75 -8.94 -12.69
CA MET A 81 0.35 -9.26 -11.78
C MET A 81 0.70 -8.08 -10.87
N ALA A 82 0.71 -6.85 -11.38
CA ALA A 82 0.92 -5.66 -10.54
C ALA A 82 -0.17 -5.51 -9.47
N GLY A 83 -1.43 -5.82 -9.80
CA GLY A 83 -2.52 -5.89 -8.82
C GLY A 83 -2.27 -6.94 -7.74
N LEU A 84 -1.85 -8.16 -8.11
CA LEU A 84 -1.51 -9.22 -7.14
C LEU A 84 -0.32 -8.84 -6.24
N ILE A 85 0.70 -8.18 -6.80
CA ILE A 85 1.84 -7.66 -6.04
C ILE A 85 1.38 -6.61 -5.02
N THR A 86 0.44 -5.74 -5.39
CA THR A 86 -0.16 -4.74 -4.48
C THR A 86 -0.81 -5.42 -3.26
N VAL A 87 -1.60 -6.48 -3.50
CA VAL A 87 -2.24 -7.22 -2.40
C VAL A 87 -1.20 -7.95 -1.53
N ALA A 88 -0.16 -8.51 -2.14
CA ALA A 88 0.92 -9.19 -1.42
C ALA A 88 1.72 -8.21 -0.54
N ASP A 89 1.99 -6.99 -1.03
CA ASP A 89 2.65 -5.91 -0.29
C ASP A 89 1.85 -5.53 0.98
N TRP A 90 0.54 -5.37 0.85
CA TRP A 90 -0.34 -5.11 2.00
C TRP A 90 -0.30 -6.23 3.03
N ALA A 91 -0.34 -7.49 2.58
CA ALA A 91 -0.30 -8.64 3.47
C ALA A 91 1.04 -8.74 4.22
N ASP A 92 2.16 -8.56 3.51
CA ASP A 92 3.50 -8.60 4.09
C ASP A 92 3.68 -7.52 5.15
N HIS A 93 3.37 -6.26 4.81
CA HIS A 93 3.53 -5.14 5.74
C HIS A 93 2.51 -5.16 6.88
N TYR A 94 1.29 -5.66 6.66
CA TYR A 94 0.36 -5.91 7.77
C TYR A 94 0.92 -6.92 8.76
N SER A 95 1.50 -8.02 8.26
CA SER A 95 2.11 -9.06 9.12
C SER A 95 3.26 -8.49 9.95
N GLN A 96 4.11 -7.67 9.32
CA GLN A 96 5.21 -6.97 9.97
C GLN A 96 4.71 -6.02 11.06
N MET A 97 3.71 -5.19 10.77
CA MET A 97 3.11 -4.26 11.72
C MET A 97 2.43 -5.00 12.89
N ALA A 98 1.78 -6.12 12.62
CA ALA A 98 1.16 -6.96 13.65
C ALA A 98 2.19 -7.54 14.63
N ILE A 99 3.35 -7.98 14.11
CA ILE A 99 4.48 -8.44 14.94
C ILE A 99 5.01 -7.29 15.80
N TYR A 100 5.17 -6.08 15.25
CA TYR A 100 5.62 -4.92 16.03
C TYR A 100 4.66 -4.57 17.17
N LEU A 101 3.36 -4.67 16.96
CA LEU A 101 2.38 -4.50 18.04
C LEU A 101 2.57 -5.55 19.13
N ARG A 102 2.70 -6.84 18.76
CA ARG A 102 2.91 -7.92 19.73
C ARG A 102 4.19 -7.74 20.55
N LEU A 103 5.29 -7.34 19.93
CA LEU A 103 6.55 -7.04 20.60
C LEU A 103 6.44 -5.86 21.58
N ASN A 104 5.46 -4.97 21.36
CA ASN A 104 5.13 -3.86 22.26
C ASN A 104 3.93 -4.16 23.18
N GLN A 105 3.60 -5.44 23.40
CA GLN A 105 2.50 -5.89 24.26
C GLN A 105 1.12 -5.36 23.83
N LEU A 106 0.96 -5.01 22.55
CA LEU A 106 -0.31 -4.59 21.96
C LEU A 106 -0.87 -5.71 21.08
N LEU A 107 -2.19 -5.91 21.12
CA LEU A 107 -2.86 -6.82 20.19
C LEU A 107 -3.11 -6.11 18.85
N PRO A 108 -2.72 -6.72 17.70
CA PRO A 108 -3.14 -6.23 16.40
C PRO A 108 -4.67 -6.30 16.27
N PRO A 109 -5.29 -5.42 15.46
CA PRO A 109 -6.76 -5.34 15.36
C PRO A 109 -7.43 -6.68 15.06
N THR A 110 -6.86 -7.51 14.18
CA THR A 110 -7.39 -8.82 13.80
C THR A 110 -7.31 -9.89 14.90
N ALA A 111 -6.49 -9.67 15.94
CA ALA A 111 -6.37 -10.57 17.08
C ALA A 111 -7.25 -10.15 18.27
N LYS A 112 -7.95 -9.01 18.18
CA LYS A 112 -8.94 -8.61 19.19
C LYS A 112 -10.21 -9.44 18.97
N LYS A 113 -10.87 -9.86 20.05
CA LYS A 113 -12.23 -10.39 19.93
C LYS A 113 -13.13 -9.31 19.34
N ALA A 114 -14.09 -9.71 18.49
CA ALA A 114 -15.14 -8.80 18.08
C ALA A 114 -15.83 -8.25 19.34
N SER A 115 -15.95 -6.94 19.45
CA SER A 115 -16.81 -6.33 20.45
C SER A 115 -18.24 -6.66 20.06
N ASP A 116 -19.00 -7.27 20.98
CA ASP A 116 -20.45 -7.44 20.86
C ASP A 116 -21.18 -6.09 20.80
#